data_AF-A0A3D3XLM2-F1
#
_entry.id   AF-A0A3D3XLM2-F1
#
_cell.length_a   1.000
_cell.length_b   1.000
_cell.length_c   1.000
_cell.angle_alpha   90.00
_cell.angle_beta   90.00
_cell.angle_gamma   90.00
#
_symmetry.space_group_name_H-M   'P 1'
#
loop_
_entity.id
_entity.type
_entity.pdbx_description
1 polymer ?
#
loop_
_entity_poly.entity_id
_entity_poly.type
_entity_poly.pdbx_seq_one_letter_code
_entity_poly.pdbx_strand_id
1 'polypeptide(L)'
;VILKSEKERSVKEQKIADDYFPILRIDGGKINAILPDEIQKQSRRLEKELDEVNESLRSEPQIPVFYTVETDPVREQEKSYILTSADPSRPELKNEVKAGWPFFDGDVDFREGRIEAFADWLTAPENPLFARVAVDRMWQWHFGWGLHKQSSD
;
A
#
# COMPACT_ATOMS: atom_id res chain seq x y z
N VAL A 1 -20.78 -14.91 2.45
CA VAL A 1 -20.13 -13.59 2.37
C VAL A 1 -19.19 -13.48 3.57
N ILE A 2 -17.90 -13.26 3.32
CA ILE A 2 -16.91 -13.13 4.41
C ILE A 2 -17.12 -11.77 5.06
N LEU A 3 -17.54 -11.76 6.33
CA LEU A 3 -17.86 -10.52 7.07
C LEU A 3 -16.64 -9.88 7.73
N LYS A 4 -15.49 -10.56 7.70
CA LYS A 4 -14.22 -10.06 8.25
C LYS A 4 -13.66 -8.93 7.42
N SER A 5 -13.01 -7.99 8.10
CA SER A 5 -12.18 -6.98 7.45
C SER A 5 -11.04 -7.65 6.69
N GLU A 6 -10.54 -7.02 5.62
CA GLU A 6 -9.51 -7.60 4.76
C GLU A 6 -8.25 -8.02 5.55
N LYS A 7 -7.87 -7.23 6.55
CA LYS A 7 -6.70 -7.48 7.42
C LYS A 7 -6.81 -8.76 8.25
N GLU A 8 -8.02 -9.12 8.65
CA GLU A 8 -8.33 -10.28 9.51
C GLU A 8 -8.60 -11.57 8.72
N ARG A 9 -8.57 -11.50 7.38
CA ARG A 9 -8.84 -12.65 6.52
C ARG A 9 -7.63 -13.58 6.45
N SER A 10 -7.89 -14.86 6.58
CA SER A 10 -6.92 -15.90 6.21
C SER A 10 -6.68 -15.89 4.69
N VAL A 11 -5.51 -16.37 4.23
CA VAL A 11 -5.19 -16.51 2.79
C VAL A 11 -6.28 -17.27 2.03
N LYS A 12 -6.89 -18.30 2.65
CA LYS A 12 -8.01 -19.04 2.04
C LYS A 12 -9.28 -18.21 1.93
N GLU A 13 -9.55 -17.38 2.93
CA GLU A 13 -10.72 -16.49 2.94
C GLU A 13 -10.54 -15.35 1.92
N GLN A 14 -9.33 -14.78 1.81
CA GLN A 14 -9.01 -13.77 0.81
C GLN A 14 -9.27 -14.30 -0.60
N LYS A 15 -8.76 -15.51 -0.91
CA LYS A 15 -9.00 -16.15 -2.21
C LYS A 15 -10.49 -16.36 -2.52
N ILE A 16 -11.26 -16.81 -1.53
CA ILE A 16 -12.73 -16.94 -1.68
C ILE A 16 -13.39 -15.58 -1.88
N ALA A 17 -12.91 -14.52 -1.23
CA ALA A 17 -13.43 -13.18 -1.47
C ALA A 17 -13.17 -12.76 -2.92
N ASP A 18 -11.94 -12.90 -3.40
CA ASP A 18 -11.53 -12.50 -4.75
C ASP A 18 -12.25 -13.28 -5.85
N ASP A 19 -12.38 -14.60 -5.71
CA ASP A 19 -13.04 -15.47 -6.69
C ASP A 19 -14.55 -15.13 -6.82
N TYR A 20 -15.20 -14.75 -5.72
CA TYR A 20 -16.65 -14.50 -5.69
C TYR A 20 -17.03 -13.02 -5.79
N PHE A 21 -16.09 -12.09 -5.61
CA PHE A 21 -16.33 -10.65 -5.71
C PHE A 21 -16.93 -10.25 -7.07
N PRO A 22 -16.43 -10.73 -8.23
CA PRO A 22 -17.02 -10.40 -9.53
C PRO A 22 -18.46 -10.91 -9.70
N ILE A 23 -18.77 -12.06 -9.09
CA ILE A 23 -20.08 -12.73 -9.21
C ILE A 23 -21.13 -11.99 -8.38
N LEU A 24 -20.76 -11.65 -7.13
CA LEU A 24 -21.61 -10.94 -6.18
C LEU A 24 -21.68 -9.43 -6.47
N ARG A 25 -20.82 -8.90 -7.35
CA ARG A 25 -20.88 -7.51 -7.76
C ARG A 25 -22.23 -7.23 -8.42
N ILE A 26 -23.03 -6.42 -7.75
CA ILE A 26 -24.23 -5.82 -8.32
C ILE A 26 -23.74 -4.71 -9.25
N ASP A 27 -23.82 -4.94 -10.56
CA ASP A 27 -23.51 -3.92 -11.57
C ASP A 27 -24.80 -3.26 -12.09
N GLY A 28 -24.63 -2.13 -12.78
CA GLY A 28 -25.75 -1.41 -13.39
C GLY A 28 -26.54 -2.26 -14.38
N GLY A 29 -25.89 -3.22 -15.05
CA GLY A 29 -26.55 -4.14 -15.98
C GLY A 29 -27.54 -5.09 -15.29
N LYS A 30 -27.13 -5.73 -14.19
CA LYS A 30 -27.97 -6.62 -13.36
C LYS A 30 -29.12 -5.85 -12.71
N ILE A 31 -28.87 -4.62 -12.26
CA ILE A 31 -29.91 -3.74 -11.71
C ILE A 31 -30.94 -3.42 -12.80
N ASN A 32 -30.49 -2.98 -13.98
CA ASN A 32 -31.36 -2.62 -15.09
C ASN A 32 -32.21 -3.80 -15.59
N ALA A 33 -31.71 -5.04 -15.51
CA ALA A 33 -32.46 -6.24 -15.90
C ALA A 33 -33.68 -6.56 -15.01
N ILE A 34 -33.70 -6.04 -13.77
CA ILE A 34 -34.76 -6.31 -12.78
C ILE A 34 -35.73 -5.12 -12.67
N LEU A 35 -35.31 -3.93 -13.12
CA LEU A 35 -36.10 -2.71 -13.01
C LEU A 35 -37.28 -2.66 -14.00
N PRO A 36 -38.43 -2.08 -13.63
CA PRO A 36 -39.52 -1.78 -14.57
C PRO A 36 -39.09 -0.83 -15.69
N ASP A 37 -39.69 -0.96 -16.88
CA ASP A 37 -39.35 -0.20 -18.09
C ASP A 37 -39.39 1.33 -17.91
N GLU A 38 -40.28 1.85 -17.06
CA GLU A 38 -40.34 3.28 -16.77
C GLU A 38 -39.08 3.79 -16.06
N ILE A 39 -38.60 3.03 -15.06
CA ILE A 39 -37.41 3.37 -14.30
C ILE A 39 -36.16 3.21 -15.16
N GLN A 40 -36.12 2.20 -16.03
CA GLN A 40 -35.02 2.05 -16.99
C GLN A 40 -34.89 3.26 -17.93
N LYS A 41 -36.02 3.79 -18.43
CA LYS A 41 -36.01 4.99 -19.28
C LYS A 41 -35.53 6.22 -18.52
N GLN A 42 -35.93 6.37 -17.25
CA GLN A 42 -35.44 7.46 -16.40
C GLN A 42 -33.94 7.33 -16.10
N SER A 43 -33.45 6.13 -15.77
CA SER A 43 -32.02 5.86 -15.55
C SER A 43 -31.19 6.23 -16.78
N ARG A 44 -31.60 5.77 -17.97
CA ARG A 44 -30.90 6.10 -19.22
C ARG A 44 -30.86 7.61 -19.52
N ARG A 45 -31.93 8.33 -19.16
CA ARG A 45 -31.96 9.79 -19.31
C ARG A 45 -30.96 10.45 -18.35
N LEU A 46 -30.97 10.05 -17.08
CA LEU A 46 -30.07 10.59 -16.06
C LEU A 46 -28.60 10.25 -16.35
N GLU A 47 -28.33 9.03 -16.83
CA GLU A 47 -27.01 8.61 -17.31
C GLU A 47 -26.53 9.53 -18.45
N LYS A 48 -27.40 9.84 -19.41
CA LYS A 48 -27.06 10.76 -20.50
C LYS A 48 -26.80 12.19 -20.02
N GLU A 49 -27.62 12.70 -19.09
CA GLU A 49 -27.39 14.02 -18.47
C GLU A 49 -26.06 14.04 -17.68
N LEU A 50 -25.72 12.95 -16.97
CA LEU A 50 -24.44 12.78 -16.29
C LEU A 50 -23.26 12.75 -17.27
N ASP A 51 -23.39 12.03 -18.38
CA ASP A 51 -22.35 11.96 -19.41
C ASP A 51 -22.12 13.32 -20.05
N GLU A 52 -23.18 14.08 -20.37
CA GLU A 52 -23.07 15.45 -20.90
C GLU A 52 -22.38 16.39 -19.91
N VAL A 53 -22.70 16.31 -18.62
CA VAL A 53 -22.02 17.07 -17.56
C VAL A 53 -20.56 16.64 -17.44
N ASN A 54 -20.27 15.34 -17.41
CA ASN A 54 -18.90 14.83 -17.35
C ASN A 54 -18.09 15.25 -18.57
N GLU A 55 -18.66 15.21 -19.77
CA GLU A 55 -18.02 15.68 -21.01
C GLU A 55 -17.66 17.17 -20.91
N SER A 56 -18.54 17.99 -20.32
CA SER A 56 -18.27 19.42 -20.08
C SER A 56 -17.15 19.66 -19.05
N LEU A 57 -17.04 18.77 -18.05
CA LEU A 57 -15.99 18.78 -17.03
C LEU A 57 -14.66 18.18 -17.50
N ARG A 58 -14.62 17.49 -18.65
CA ARG A 58 -13.38 16.96 -19.27
C ARG A 58 -12.50 18.03 -19.91
N SER A 59 -12.90 19.31 -19.90
CA SER A 59 -12.00 20.41 -20.22
C SER A 59 -10.87 20.47 -19.17
N GLU A 60 -9.62 20.64 -19.64
CA GLU A 60 -8.32 20.47 -18.96
C GLU A 60 -8.31 20.31 -17.42
N PRO A 61 -7.57 19.34 -16.88
CA PRO A 61 -7.60 19.05 -15.45
C PRO A 61 -7.15 20.28 -14.64
N GLN A 62 -8.07 20.84 -13.86
CA GLN A 62 -7.74 21.79 -12.79
C GLN A 62 -7.03 21.12 -11.60
N ILE A 63 -6.93 19.79 -11.60
CA ILE A 63 -6.26 19.04 -10.56
C ILE A 63 -4.80 18.88 -10.96
N PRO A 64 -3.83 19.32 -10.13
CA PRO A 64 -2.42 19.14 -10.41
C PRO A 64 -2.10 17.65 -10.56
N VAL A 65 -1.47 17.30 -11.68
CA VAL A 65 -0.95 15.96 -11.91
C VAL A 65 0.38 15.84 -11.16
N PHE A 66 0.48 14.84 -10.28
CA PHE A 66 1.71 14.52 -9.58
C PHE A 66 2.28 13.21 -10.13
N TYR A 67 3.59 13.13 -10.29
CA TYR A 67 4.27 11.87 -10.56
C TYR A 67 4.41 11.10 -9.26
N THR A 68 3.87 9.88 -9.22
CA THR A 68 4.12 8.91 -8.15
C THR A 68 5.15 7.90 -8.61
N VAL A 69 5.84 7.30 -7.66
CA VAL A 69 6.76 6.19 -7.91
C VAL A 69 6.11 4.93 -7.34
N GLU A 70 5.93 3.92 -8.18
CA GLU A 70 5.46 2.60 -7.76
C GLU A 70 6.62 1.61 -7.75
N THR A 71 6.58 0.67 -6.82
CA THR A 71 7.55 -0.43 -6.76
C THR A 71 7.31 -1.39 -7.92
N ASP A 72 8.39 -1.77 -8.61
CA ASP A 72 8.33 -2.80 -9.64
C ASP A 72 8.13 -4.18 -8.99
N PRO A 73 6.99 -4.86 -9.21
CA PRO A 73 6.68 -6.12 -8.54
C PRO A 73 7.63 -7.26 -8.94
N VAL A 74 8.25 -7.19 -10.12
CA VAL A 74 9.22 -8.20 -10.56
C VAL A 74 10.50 -8.06 -9.75
N ARG A 75 11.00 -6.83 -9.63
CA ARG A 75 12.23 -6.54 -8.87
C ARG A 75 12.04 -6.74 -7.37
N GLU A 76 10.83 -6.53 -6.86
CA GLU A 76 10.51 -6.81 -5.47
C GLU A 76 10.64 -8.31 -5.13
N GLN A 77 10.32 -9.20 -6.07
CA GLN A 77 10.44 -10.65 -5.90
C GLN A 77 11.87 -11.17 -6.08
N GLU A 78 12.80 -10.35 -6.57
CA GLU A 78 14.20 -10.74 -6.73
C GLU A 78 14.86 -10.97 -5.36
N LYS A 79 15.61 -12.06 -5.27
CA LYS A 79 16.33 -12.42 -4.04
C LYS A 79 17.59 -11.58 -3.88
N SER A 80 17.81 -11.09 -2.66
CA SER A 80 19.03 -10.36 -2.29
C SER A 80 20.02 -11.28 -1.60
N TYR A 81 21.31 -11.07 -1.85
CA TYR A 81 22.40 -11.90 -1.32
C TYR A 81 23.52 -11.02 -0.78
N ILE A 82 24.34 -11.57 0.13
CA ILE A 82 25.50 -10.86 0.66
C ILE A 82 26.58 -10.68 -0.43
N LEU A 83 27.14 -9.47 -0.50
CA LEU A 83 28.23 -9.11 -1.39
C LEU A 83 29.56 -9.09 -0.64
N THR A 84 30.41 -10.09 -0.87
CA THR A 84 31.75 -10.14 -0.25
C THR A 84 32.82 -9.49 -1.12
N SER A 85 32.58 -9.39 -2.43
CA SER A 85 33.59 -8.96 -3.41
C SER A 85 33.48 -7.49 -3.85
N ALA A 86 32.62 -6.67 -3.23
CA ALA A 86 32.26 -5.30 -3.66
C ALA A 86 31.78 -5.17 -5.13
N ASP A 87 31.73 -6.28 -5.88
CA ASP A 87 31.16 -6.40 -7.21
C ASP A 87 29.71 -6.92 -7.10
N PRO A 88 28.70 -6.10 -7.45
CA PRO A 88 27.30 -6.51 -7.43
C PRO A 88 26.99 -7.70 -8.34
N SER A 89 27.82 -7.95 -9.36
CA SER A 89 27.65 -9.05 -10.32
C SER A 89 28.05 -10.40 -9.76
N ARG A 90 28.70 -10.44 -8.58
CA ARG A 90 29.25 -11.65 -7.95
C ARG A 90 28.79 -11.80 -6.50
N PRO A 91 27.48 -12.01 -6.27
CA PRO A 91 26.94 -12.26 -4.94
C PRO A 91 27.31 -13.66 -4.42
N GLU A 92 27.33 -13.81 -3.10
CA GLU A 92 27.36 -15.13 -2.45
C GLU A 92 25.96 -15.76 -2.44
N LEU A 93 25.69 -16.61 -3.44
CA LEU A 93 24.39 -17.29 -3.59
C LEU A 93 24.00 -18.22 -2.42
N LYS A 94 24.93 -18.51 -1.50
CA LYS A 94 24.66 -19.31 -0.30
C LYS A 94 23.99 -18.50 0.81
N ASN A 95 24.21 -17.19 0.83
CA ASN A 95 23.79 -16.31 1.92
C ASN A 95 22.70 -15.35 1.40
N GLU A 96 21.46 -15.83 1.38
CA GLU A 96 20.27 -15.03 1.04
C GLU A 96 19.91 -14.11 2.21
N VAL A 97 19.65 -12.84 1.90
CA VAL A 97 19.20 -11.82 2.86
C VAL A 97 17.71 -11.62 2.66
N LYS A 98 16.94 -11.85 3.72
CA LYS A 98 15.49 -11.56 3.75
C LYS A 98 15.25 -10.09 4.04
N ALA A 99 14.16 -9.55 3.51
CA ALA A 99 13.67 -8.24 3.91
C ALA A 99 13.29 -8.27 5.40
N GLY A 100 13.67 -7.22 6.12
CA GLY A 100 13.45 -7.09 7.56
C GLY A 100 14.03 -5.79 8.09
N TRP A 101 13.87 -5.57 9.39
CA TRP A 101 14.25 -4.32 10.04
C TRP A 101 15.45 -4.52 10.97
N PRO A 102 16.30 -3.49 11.15
CA PRO A 102 17.41 -3.57 12.09
C PRO A 102 16.91 -3.92 13.49
N PHE A 103 17.54 -4.91 14.13
CA PHE A 103 17.26 -5.33 15.51
C PHE A 103 15.83 -5.87 15.75
N PHE A 104 15.09 -6.19 14.69
CA PHE A 104 13.79 -6.84 14.77
C PHE A 104 13.92 -8.32 14.43
N ASP A 105 13.68 -9.18 15.41
CA ASP A 105 13.81 -10.64 15.27
C ASP A 105 12.47 -11.35 14.98
N GLY A 106 11.40 -10.59 14.75
CA GLY A 106 10.08 -11.14 14.43
C GLY A 106 9.86 -11.40 12.94
N ASP A 107 8.82 -12.17 12.62
CA ASP A 107 8.34 -12.30 11.25
C ASP A 107 7.61 -11.03 10.83
N VAL A 108 7.98 -10.48 9.66
CA VAL A 108 7.33 -9.29 9.08
C VAL A 108 6.27 -9.73 8.08
N ASP A 109 5.07 -9.20 8.21
CA ASP A 109 3.97 -9.43 7.29
C ASP A 109 4.02 -8.43 6.13
N PHE A 110 4.31 -8.92 4.92
CA PHE A 110 4.43 -8.11 3.71
C PHE A 110 3.16 -8.12 2.84
N ARG A 111 2.00 -8.57 3.35
CA ARG A 111 0.75 -8.68 2.57
C ARG A 111 0.30 -7.35 1.95
N GLU A 112 0.48 -6.24 2.66
CA GLU A 112 0.07 -4.90 2.20
C GLU A 112 1.19 -4.17 1.42
N GLY A 113 2.37 -4.78 1.31
CA GLY A 113 3.56 -4.19 0.68
C GLY A 113 4.71 -3.95 1.67
N ARG A 114 5.94 -3.85 1.15
CA ARG A 114 7.14 -3.63 1.99
C ARG A 114 7.19 -2.26 2.65
N ILE A 115 6.64 -1.24 1.98
CA ILE A 115 6.66 0.15 2.48
C ILE A 115 5.65 0.31 3.62
N GLU A 116 4.45 -0.25 3.42
CA GLU A 116 3.37 -0.28 4.40
C GLU A 116 3.82 -1.04 5.65
N ALA A 117 4.37 -2.26 5.47
CA ALA A 117 4.90 -3.05 6.58
C ALA A 117 6.03 -2.33 7.35
N PHE A 118 6.87 -1.56 6.64
CA PHE A 118 7.91 -0.75 7.28
C PHE A 118 7.31 0.40 8.10
N ALA A 119 6.37 1.14 7.52
CA ALA A 119 5.73 2.28 8.17
C ALA A 119 4.98 1.84 9.44
N ASP A 120 4.29 0.71 9.37
CA ASP A 120 3.60 0.10 10.51
C ASP A 120 4.61 -0.27 11.61
N TRP A 121 5.72 -0.93 11.28
CA TRP A 121 6.77 -1.25 12.25
C TRP A 121 7.48 -0.02 12.82
N LEU A 122 7.75 0.99 11.99
CA LEU A 122 8.47 2.20 12.38
C LEU A 122 7.68 3.01 13.40
N THR A 123 6.35 3.02 13.27
CA THR A 123 5.43 3.77 14.14
C THR A 123 4.82 2.92 15.26
N ALA A 124 5.11 1.60 15.29
CA ALA A 124 4.62 0.69 16.31
C ALA A 124 5.10 1.09 17.72
N PRO A 125 4.23 1.05 18.74
CA PRO A 125 4.62 1.36 20.12
C PRO A 125 5.65 0.38 20.69
N GLU A 126 5.74 -0.83 20.14
CA GLU A 126 6.74 -1.83 20.48
C GLU A 126 8.15 -1.47 19.98
N ASN A 127 8.28 -0.51 19.06
CA ASN A 127 9.54 -0.01 18.55
C ASN A 127 9.95 1.29 19.27
N PRO A 128 10.74 1.21 20.36
CA PRO A 128 11.14 2.41 21.10
C PRO A 128 12.16 3.26 20.36
N LEU A 129 12.81 2.74 19.31
CA LEU A 129 13.91 3.43 18.64
C LEU A 129 13.42 4.69 17.93
N PHE A 130 12.29 4.61 17.23
CA PHE A 130 11.72 5.76 16.52
C PHE A 130 11.44 6.93 17.48
N ALA A 131 10.73 6.66 18.58
CA ALA A 131 10.42 7.68 19.58
C ALA A 131 11.69 8.28 20.22
N ARG A 132 12.69 7.44 20.53
CA ARG A 132 13.97 7.91 21.10
C ARG A 132 14.72 8.83 20.15
N VAL A 133 14.86 8.44 18.88
CA VAL A 133 15.56 9.25 17.85
C VAL A 133 14.80 10.55 17.57
N ALA A 134 13.46 10.50 17.50
CA ALA A 134 12.64 11.69 17.27
C ALA A 134 12.80 12.71 18.40
N VAL A 135 12.76 12.26 19.67
CA VAL A 135 12.97 13.12 20.84
C VAL A 135 14.38 13.70 20.87
N ASP A 136 15.39 12.87 20.59
CA ASP A 136 16.79 13.32 20.52
C ASP A 136 16.97 14.41 19.45
N ARG A 137 16.36 14.22 18.27
CA ARG A 137 16.45 15.18 17.17
C ARG A 137 15.73 16.49 17.49
N MET A 138 14.55 16.43 18.09
CA MET A 138 13.83 17.62 18.57
C MET A 138 14.67 18.38 19.60
N TRP A 139 15.26 17.67 20.56
CA TRP A 139 16.13 18.26 21.57
C TRP A 139 17.36 18.92 20.94
N GLN A 140 18.03 18.23 20.01
CA GLN A 140 19.18 18.76 19.28
C GLN A 140 18.83 20.05 18.52
N TRP A 141 17.66 20.13 17.88
CA TRP A 141 17.19 21.36 17.21
C TRP A 141 16.99 22.53 18.17
N HIS A 142 16.52 22.27 19.39
CA HIS A 142 16.29 23.32 20.38
C HIS A 142 17.55 23.76 21.14
N PHE A 143 18.45 22.83 21.46
CA PHE A 143 19.56 23.07 22.37
C PHE A 143 20.95 23.02 21.72
N GLY A 144 21.04 22.61 20.44
CA GLY A 144 22.28 22.53 19.67
C GLY A 144 23.12 21.27 19.93
N TRP A 145 22.69 20.38 20.81
CA TRP A 145 23.33 19.09 21.10
C TRP A 145 22.26 18.06 21.44
N GLY A 146 22.46 16.79 21.04
CA GLY A 146 21.54 15.68 21.33
C GLY A 146 21.71 15.17 22.77
N LEU A 147 20.65 14.57 23.31
CA LEU A 147 20.70 13.81 24.57
C LEU A 147 21.71 12.66 24.46
N HIS A 148 21.81 12.06 23.28
CA HIS A 148 22.87 11.14 22.92
C HIS A 148 24.03 11.87 22.22
N LYS A 149 25.25 11.62 22.69
CA LYS A 149 26.47 12.33 22.22
C LYS A 149 26.92 11.90 20.83
N GLN A 150 26.50 10.73 20.37
CA GLN A 150 26.77 10.25 19.01
C GLN A 150 25.55 10.57 18.15
N SER A 151 25.64 11.67 17.41
CA SER A 151 24.72 11.92 16.30
C SER A 151 24.96 10.80 15.29
N SER A 152 23.94 9.98 15.02
CA SER A 152 24.05 8.81 14.14
C SER A 152 24.01 9.20 12.65
N ASP A 153 24.49 10.40 12.30
CA ASP A 153 24.47 10.99 10.95
C ASP A 153 25.72 10.59 10.16
#